data_AF-A0A9D0HE35-F1
#
_entry.id   AF-A0A9D0HE35-F1
#
_cell.length_a   1.000
_cell.length_b   1.000
_cell.length_c   1.000
_cell.angle_alpha   90.00
_cell.angle_beta   90.00
_cell.angle_gamma   90.00
#
_symmetry.space_group_name_H-M   'P 1'
#
loop_
_entity.id
_entity.type
_entity.pdbx_description
1 polymer ?
#
loop_
_entity_poly.entity_id
_entity_poly.type
_entity_poly.pdbx_seq_one_letter_code
_entity_poly.pdbx_strand_id
1 'polypeptide(L)'
;MHARKLRVRCLPSLIPLRIEFDVTELDVHDVVKVSELTLPEGVEVLMEADRKLVVVAPPRVQAKSADEDKAAEGAEGADETKAADAAS
;
A
#
# COMPACT_ATOMS: atom_id res chain seq x y z
N MET A 1 3.48 7.98 5.50
CA MET A 1 4.82 8.15 6.14
C MET A 1 5.40 6.76 6.33
N HIS A 2 6.52 6.44 5.70
CA HIS A 2 7.19 5.14 5.87
C HIS A 2 8.25 5.24 6.97
N ALA A 3 8.36 4.22 7.83
CA ALA A 3 9.33 4.18 8.91
C ALA A 3 10.61 3.45 8.44
N ARG A 4 11.72 4.20 8.26
CA ARG A 4 13.03 3.62 7.88
C ARG A 4 13.88 3.17 9.07
N LYS A 5 13.40 3.38 10.30
CA LYS A 5 14.11 3.05 11.54
C LYS A 5 13.12 2.36 12.48
N LEU A 6 13.52 1.22 13.03
CA LEU A 6 12.75 0.46 14.01
C LEU A 6 13.47 0.54 15.36
N ARG A 7 12.74 0.80 16.45
CA ARG A 7 13.28 0.70 17.81
C ARG A 7 13.06 -0.71 18.33
N VAL A 8 14.14 -1.43 18.58
CA VAL A 8 14.13 -2.79 19.12
C VAL A 8 14.81 -2.86 20.48
N ARG A 9 14.39 -3.83 21.29
CA ARG A 9 15.04 -4.28 22.50
C ARG A 9 15.53 -5.70 22.27
N CYS A 10 16.79 -5.95 22.56
CA CYS A 10 17.37 -7.28 22.48
C CYS A 10 18.48 -7.43 23.52
N LEU A 11 18.86 -8.66 23.83
CA LEU A 11 20.07 -8.91 24.60
C LEU A 11 21.30 -8.49 23.78
N PRO A 12 22.36 -7.94 24.40
CA PRO A 12 23.57 -7.52 23.69
C PRO A 12 24.22 -8.64 22.86
N SER A 13 24.09 -9.89 23.30
CA SER A 13 24.59 -11.07 22.59
C SER A 13 23.77 -11.45 21.35
N LEU A 14 22.56 -10.92 21.20
CA LEU A 14 21.58 -11.27 20.16
C LEU A 14 21.28 -10.09 19.23
N ILE A 15 22.21 -9.13 19.10
CA ILE A 15 22.03 -7.99 18.19
C ILE A 15 21.96 -8.52 16.75
N PRO A 16 20.83 -8.35 16.04
CA PRO A 16 20.70 -8.84 14.68
C PRO A 16 21.54 -7.98 13.72
N LEU A 17 22.26 -8.62 12.80
CA LEU A 17 22.94 -7.90 11.72
C LEU A 17 21.97 -7.39 10.65
N ARG A 18 20.90 -8.15 10.39
CA ARG A 18 19.89 -7.87 9.37
C ARG A 18 18.53 -8.39 9.82
N ILE A 19 17.47 -7.75 9.33
CA ILE A 19 16.09 -8.20 9.46
C ILE A 19 15.59 -8.38 8.03
N GLU A 20 15.27 -9.62 7.68
CA GLU A 20 14.70 -9.96 6.38
C GLU A 20 13.18 -10.01 6.51
N PHE A 21 12.50 -9.50 5.50
CA PHE A 21 11.05 -9.50 5.41
C PHE A 21 10.67 -9.82 3.97
N ASP A 22 9.89 -10.88 3.79
CA ASP A 22 9.43 -11.31 2.48
C ASP A 22 8.24 -10.43 2.04
N VAL A 23 8.32 -9.93 0.80
CA VAL A 23 7.32 -9.06 0.19
C VAL A 23 6.64 -9.72 -1.02
N THR A 24 6.91 -11.01 -1.25
CA THR A 24 6.48 -11.72 -2.47
C THR A 24 4.95 -11.80 -2.61
N GLU A 25 4.24 -11.91 -1.49
CA GLU A 25 2.77 -12.06 -1.47
C GLU A 25 2.01 -10.73 -1.26
N LEU A 26 2.66 -9.57 -1.42
CA LEU A 26 2.02 -8.27 -1.22
C LEU A 26 1.43 -7.68 -2.50
N ASP A 27 0.20 -7.19 -2.41
CA ASP A 27 -0.54 -6.53 -3.49
C ASP A 27 -0.42 -5.00 -3.45
N VAL A 28 -0.83 -4.36 -4.56
CA VAL A 28 -0.86 -2.89 -4.64
C VAL A 28 -1.85 -2.35 -3.61
N HIS A 29 -1.41 -1.31 -2.88
CA HIS A 29 -2.11 -0.71 -1.74
C HIS A 29 -2.01 -1.45 -0.41
N ASP A 30 -1.33 -2.60 -0.36
CA ASP A 30 -1.11 -3.30 0.89
C ASP A 30 -0.22 -2.52 1.84
N VAL A 31 -0.50 -2.71 3.13
CA VAL A 31 0.15 -2.01 4.23
C VAL A 31 0.75 -3.04 5.16
N VAL A 32 2.07 -3.04 5.25
CA VAL A 32 2.81 -3.88 6.19
C VAL A 32 2.86 -3.18 7.55
N LYS A 33 2.38 -3.86 8.59
CA LYS A 33 2.45 -3.40 9.98
C LYS A 33 3.67 -3.94 10.72
N VAL A 34 3.96 -3.37 11.89
CA VAL A 34 5.05 -3.85 12.77
C VAL A 34 4.82 -5.29 13.22
N SER A 35 3.57 -5.69 13.48
CA SER A 35 3.22 -7.05 13.93
C SER A 35 3.52 -8.14 12.91
N GLU A 36 3.63 -7.80 11.63
CA GLU A 36 3.82 -8.74 10.53
C GLU A 36 5.31 -9.00 10.24
N LEU A 37 6.22 -8.24 10.88
CA LEU A 37 7.65 -8.46 10.74
C LEU A 37 8.08 -9.78 11.38
N THR A 38 8.83 -10.57 10.62
CA THR A 38 9.59 -11.71 11.13
C THR A 38 10.79 -11.22 11.94
N LEU A 39 10.70 -11.35 13.26
CA LEU A 39 11.76 -10.93 14.18
C LEU A 39 12.61 -12.14 14.59
N PRO A 40 13.95 -12.00 14.64
CA PRO A 40 14.83 -13.05 15.14
C PRO A 40 14.69 -13.23 16.65
N GLU A 41 15.19 -14.36 17.17
CA GLU A 41 15.01 -14.73 18.57
C GLU A 41 15.55 -13.67 19.55
N GLY A 42 14.75 -13.36 20.57
CA GLY A 42 15.11 -12.41 21.62
C GLY A 42 15.07 -10.94 21.21
N VAL A 43 14.49 -10.61 20.05
CA VAL A 43 14.24 -9.23 19.60
C VAL A 43 12.78 -8.85 19.80
N GLU A 44 12.54 -7.82 20.61
CA GLU A 44 11.23 -7.24 20.86
C GLU A 44 11.15 -5.83 20.25
N VAL A 45 10.01 -5.48 19.64
CA VAL A 45 9.81 -4.15 19.07
C VAL A 45 9.16 -3.23 20.10
N LEU A 46 9.74 -2.04 20.30
CA LEU A 46 9.26 -1.05 21.28
C LEU A 46 8.25 -0.06 20.68
N MET A 47 7.74 -0.34 19.50
CA MET A 47 6.80 0.50 18.76
C MET A 47 5.43 -0.17 18.77
N GLU A 48 4.37 0.60 18.51
CA GLU A 48 3.03 0.01 18.42
C GLU A 48 2.92 -0.99 17.28
N ALA A 49 2.28 -2.13 17.57
CA ALA A 49 2.09 -3.23 16.64
C ALA A 49 1.33 -2.83 15.37
N ASP A 50 0.34 -1.94 15.50
CA ASP A 50 -0.48 -1.45 14.37
C ASP A 50 0.20 -0.37 13.53
N ARG A 51 1.41 0.03 13.90
CA ARG A 51 2.11 1.09 13.18
C ARG A 51 2.51 0.61 11.77
N LYS A 52 2.16 1.43 10.78
CA LYS A 52 2.49 1.18 9.36
C LYS A 52 3.99 1.36 9.10
N LEU A 53 4.62 0.37 8.48
CA LEU A 53 6.02 0.40 8.09
C LEU A 53 6.20 0.74 6.61
N VAL A 54 5.58 -0.08 5.76
CA VAL A 54 5.67 -0.01 4.31
C VAL A 54 4.27 -0.01 3.72
N VAL A 55 4.09 0.70 2.60
CA VAL A 55 2.87 0.62 1.79
C VAL A 55 3.31 0.37 0.36
N VAL A 56 2.70 -0.59 -0.31
CA VAL A 56 2.94 -0.86 -1.72
C VAL A 56 2.25 0.22 -2.54
N ALA A 57 3.05 1.12 -3.12
CA ALA A 57 2.53 2.17 -3.98
C ALA A 57 2.33 1.64 -5.41
N PRO A 58 1.29 2.11 -6.12
CA PRO A 58 1.12 1.79 -7.53
C PRO A 58 2.31 2.33 -8.35
N PRO A 59 2.65 1.67 -9.47
CA PRO A 59 3.71 2.13 -10.35
C PRO A 59 3.42 3.55 -10.82
N ARG A 60 4.40 4.45 -10.63
CA ARG A 60 4.31 5.81 -11.17
C ARG A 60 4.63 5.74 -12.66
N VAL A 61 3.61 5.79 -13.50
CA VAL A 61 3.79 5.94 -14.95
C VAL A 61 4.32 7.36 -15.20
N GLN A 62 5.60 7.49 -15.51
CA GLN A 62 6.07 8.70 -16.19
C GLN A 62 5.50 8.63 -17.61
N ALA A 63 4.50 9.45 -17.89
CA ALA A 63 4.12 9.73 -19.26
C ALA A 63 5.37 10.28 -19.97
N LYS A 64 6.00 9.44 -20.79
CA LYS A 64 6.82 9.92 -21.90
C LYS A 64 5.85 10.77 -22.73
N SER A 65 6.12 12.07 -22.80
CA SER A 65 5.34 13.11 -23.50
C SER A 65 4.25 12.57 -24.43
N ALA A 66 3.00 12.68 -24.00
CA ALA A 66 1.85 12.77 -24.90
C ALA A 66 1.19 14.12 -24.61
N ASP A 67 1.88 15.18 -25.03
CA ASP A 67 1.18 16.37 -25.49
C ASP A 67 0.49 15.93 -26.79
N GLU A 68 -0.80 16.22 -26.94
CA GLU A 68 -1.75 15.69 -27.95
C GLU A 68 -2.38 14.31 -27.67
N ASP A 69 -3.27 14.22 -26.68
CA ASP A 69 -4.72 14.13 -26.98
C ASP A 69 -5.57 14.30 -25.70
N LYS A 70 -6.26 15.43 -25.61
CA LYS A 70 -7.39 15.64 -24.69
C LYS A 70 -8.63 15.08 -25.37
N ALA A 71 -9.23 14.02 -24.83
CA ALA A 71 -10.68 13.93 -24.59
C ALA A 71 -11.09 12.51 -24.19
N ALA A 72 -12.07 12.47 -23.28
CA ALA A 72 -13.03 11.39 -23.09
C ALA A 72 -12.51 10.07 -22.50
N GLU A 73 -12.81 9.83 -21.23
CA GLU A 73 -13.97 8.99 -20.86
C GLU A 73 -14.01 8.81 -19.34
N GLY A 74 -14.74 9.71 -18.68
CA GLY A 74 -15.56 9.31 -17.56
C GLY A 74 -16.90 8.85 -18.14
N ALA A 75 -17.17 7.55 -18.11
CA ALA A 75 -18.49 6.97 -18.36
C ALA A 75 -18.49 5.48 -17.98
N GLU A 76 -18.72 5.16 -16.70
CA GLU A 76 -19.45 3.94 -16.35
C GLU A 76 -20.64 4.35 -15.49
N GLY A 77 -21.83 4.24 -16.07
CA GLY A 77 -23.10 4.66 -15.50
C GLY A 77 -24.19 4.88 -16.55
N ALA A 78 -24.40 3.91 -17.43
CA ALA A 78 -25.70 3.67 -18.08
C ALA A 78 -26.28 2.40 -17.40
N ASP A 79 -27.57 2.25 -17.10
CA ASP A 79 -28.67 2.47 -18.02
C ASP A 79 -30.05 2.38 -17.31
N GLU A 80 -30.93 3.31 -17.72
CA GLU A 80 -32.39 3.24 -17.97
C GLU A 80 -33.41 2.58 -17.02
N THR A 81 -34.51 3.31 -16.75
CA THR A 81 -35.80 2.96 -17.39
C THR A 81 -36.75 4.16 -17.54
N LYS A 82 -37.35 4.24 -18.73
CA LYS A 82 -38.28 5.24 -19.29
C LYS A 82 -39.74 4.79 -19.15
N ALA A 83 -40.66 5.72 -18.92
CA ALA A 83 -42.07 5.70 -19.37
C ALA A 83 -42.52 7.16 -19.51
N ALA A 84 -42.62 7.73 -20.73
CA ALA A 84 -43.82 7.75 -21.59
C ALA A 84 -45.09 8.14 -20.79
N ASP A 85 -45.73 9.28 -21.04
CA ASP A 85 -46.63 9.42 -22.19
C ASP A 85 -46.89 10.89 -22.62
N ALA A 86 -47.40 11.04 -23.85
CA ALA A 86 -47.58 12.26 -24.61
C ALA A 86 -48.97 12.90 -24.48
N ALA A 87 -49.06 14.17 -24.93
CA ALA A 87 -50.22 14.84 -25.52
C ALA A 87 -51.57 14.86 -24.75
N SER A 88 -51.94 16.02 -24.21
CA SER A 88 -52.77 17.00 -24.92
C SER A 88 -52.96 18.27 -24.09
#